data_AF-A0A804RV52-F1
#
_entry.id   AF-A0A804RV52-F1
#
_cell.length_a   1.000
_cell.length_b   1.000
_cell.length_c   1.000
_cell.angle_alpha   90.00
_cell.angle_beta   90.00
_cell.angle_gamma   90.00
#
_symmetry.space_group_name_H-M   'P 1'
#
loop_
_entity.id
_entity.type
_entity.pdbx_description
1 polymer ?
#
loop_
_entity_poly.entity_id
_entity_poly.type
_entity_poly.pdbx_seq_one_letter_code
_entity_poly.pdbx_strand_id
1 'polypeptide(L)'
;MDQFVDVIEQIKKVASEIRPSDFVPFIIPVDQSDLSLRKLDELTKELQSLQKEKSDRLKQVMEHLSTLHLLCEVLGVDFKQTVYEVHPSLGEADGSKNLSNSTIERLASAVNRLRELKVQRMQKLQDLASSMLELW
;
A
#
# COMPACT_ATOMS: atom_id res chain seq x y z
N MET A 1 0.49 -35.24 2.33
CA MET A 1 -0.74 -34.43 2.20
C MET A 1 -0.58 -33.10 2.93
N ASP A 2 -0.04 -33.11 4.16
CA ASP A 2 0.11 -31.90 5.01
C ASP A 2 0.82 -30.73 4.31
N GLN A 3 1.90 -30.99 3.56
CA GLN A 3 2.64 -29.94 2.86
C GLN A 3 1.79 -29.19 1.82
N PHE A 4 0.89 -29.88 1.11
CA PHE A 4 -0.01 -29.21 0.16
C PHE A 4 -0.97 -28.28 0.89
N VAL A 5 -1.58 -28.77 1.96
CA VAL A 5 -2.54 -28.00 2.77
C VAL A 5 -1.86 -26.74 3.32
N ASP A 6 -0.65 -26.87 3.86
CA ASP A 6 0.14 -25.76 4.37
C ASP A 6 0.46 -24.72 3.28
N VAL A 7 0.98 -25.14 2.12
CA VAL A 7 1.29 -24.21 1.01
C VAL A 7 0.03 -23.47 0.54
N ILE A 8 -1.09 -24.18 0.42
CA ILE A 8 -2.37 -23.59 -0.01
C ILE A 8 -2.92 -22.61 1.03
N GLU A 9 -2.81 -22.94 2.32
CA GLU A 9 -3.22 -22.04 3.40
C GLU A 9 -2.36 -20.77 3.42
N GLN A 10 -1.05 -20.91 3.22
CA GLN A 10 -0.14 -19.77 3.09
C GLN A 10 -0.46 -18.92 1.86
N ILE A 11 -0.74 -19.52 0.70
CA ILE A 11 -1.18 -18.79 -0.51
C ILE A 11 -2.44 -17.98 -0.20
N LYS A 12 -3.46 -18.61 0.39
CA LYS A 12 -4.72 -17.94 0.75
C LYS A 12 -4.48 -16.77 1.70
N LYS A 13 -3.65 -16.97 2.72
CA LYS A 13 -3.28 -15.93 3.68
C LYS A 13 -2.61 -14.74 2.99
N VAL A 14 -1.53 -14.98 2.24
CA VAL A 14 -0.78 -13.90 1.56
C VAL A 14 -1.66 -13.18 0.55
N ALA A 15 -2.44 -13.94 -0.24
CA ALA A 15 -3.38 -13.37 -1.20
C ALA A 15 -4.42 -12.46 -0.53
N SER A 16 -4.94 -12.85 0.64
CA SER A 16 -5.91 -12.04 1.39
C SER A 16 -5.32 -10.72 1.92
N GLU A 17 -4.02 -10.66 2.17
CA GLU A 17 -3.36 -9.45 2.69
C GLU A 17 -3.02 -8.43 1.58
N ILE A 18 -2.78 -8.90 0.35
CA ILE A 18 -2.47 -8.04 -0.80
C ILE A 18 -3.68 -7.72 -1.69
N ARG A 19 -4.82 -8.38 -1.46
CA ARG A 19 -6.05 -8.12 -2.22
C ARG A 19 -7.05 -7.35 -1.36
N PRO A 20 -8.04 -6.67 -1.98
CA PRO A 20 -9.12 -6.01 -1.24
C PRO A 20 -9.86 -7.01 -0.33
N SER A 21 -10.42 -6.56 0.79
CA SER A 21 -11.23 -7.43 1.67
C SER A 21 -12.43 -8.05 0.96
N ASP A 22 -12.91 -7.40 -0.10
CA ASP A 22 -14.04 -7.87 -0.91
C ASP A 22 -13.61 -8.92 -1.95
N PHE A 23 -12.30 -9.21 -2.04
CA PHE A 23 -11.78 -10.20 -2.94
C PHE A 23 -12.14 -11.59 -2.42
N VAL A 24 -13.13 -12.22 -3.07
CA VAL A 24 -13.44 -13.64 -2.86
C VAL A 24 -12.14 -14.40 -3.11
N PRO A 25 -11.56 -15.08 -2.10
CA PRO A 25 -10.34 -15.84 -2.30
C PRO A 25 -10.56 -16.73 -3.50
N PHE A 26 -9.61 -16.76 -4.41
CA PHE A 26 -9.61 -17.77 -5.47
C PHE A 26 -9.70 -19.10 -4.72
N ILE A 27 -10.87 -19.72 -4.71
CA ILE A 27 -11.00 -21.11 -4.32
C ILE A 27 -10.34 -21.78 -5.51
N ILE A 28 -9.00 -21.85 -5.49
CA ILE A 28 -8.30 -22.86 -6.27
C ILE A 28 -8.95 -24.13 -5.76
N PRO A 29 -9.82 -24.79 -6.54
CA PRO A 29 -10.25 -26.12 -6.16
C PRO A 29 -8.93 -26.85 -6.18
N VAL A 30 -8.43 -27.19 -4.99
CA VAL A 30 -7.37 -28.16 -4.88
C VAL A 30 -8.01 -29.36 -5.52
N ASP A 31 -7.64 -29.64 -6.75
CA ASP A 31 -7.97 -30.92 -7.32
C ASP A 31 -7.20 -31.91 -6.46
N GLN A 32 -7.84 -32.39 -5.40
CA GLN A 32 -7.25 -33.32 -4.45
C GLN A 32 -6.86 -34.63 -5.15
N SER A 33 -7.24 -34.79 -6.43
CA SER A 33 -6.80 -35.89 -7.27
C SER A 33 -5.40 -35.70 -7.88
N ASP A 34 -4.86 -34.48 -7.98
CA ASP A 34 -3.49 -34.21 -8.45
C ASP A 34 -2.56 -33.80 -7.29
N LEU A 35 -2.14 -34.80 -6.52
CA LEU A 35 -1.11 -34.69 -5.47
C LEU A 35 0.30 -34.95 -6.02
N SER A 36 0.57 -34.59 -7.28
CA SER A 36 1.88 -34.81 -7.89
C SER A 36 2.95 -33.83 -7.37
N LEU A 37 4.22 -34.26 -7.36
CA LEU A 37 5.35 -33.38 -7.03
C LEU A 37 5.40 -32.14 -7.94
N ARG A 38 4.98 -32.27 -9.20
CA ARG A 38 4.87 -31.14 -10.13
C ARG A 38 3.87 -30.11 -9.63
N LYS A 39 2.69 -30.55 -9.16
CA LYS A 39 1.68 -29.63 -8.64
C LYS A 39 2.14 -28.90 -7.38
N LEU A 40 2.88 -29.59 -6.52
CA LEU A 40 3.49 -28.97 -5.33
C LEU A 40 4.51 -27.90 -5.71
N ASP A 41 5.36 -28.16 -6.70
CA ASP A 41 6.35 -27.20 -7.22
C ASP A 41 5.67 -25.95 -7.81
N GLU A 42 4.58 -26.14 -8.58
CA GLU A 42 3.77 -25.04 -9.10
C GLU A 42 3.21 -24.14 -7.97
N LEU A 43 2.59 -24.75 -6.96
CA LEU A 43 2.03 -24.01 -5.81
C LEU A 43 3.13 -23.31 -5.01
N THR A 44 4.28 -23.95 -4.84
CA THR A 44 5.42 -23.34 -4.14
C THR A 44 5.95 -22.12 -4.90
N LYS A 45 6.03 -22.18 -6.23
CA LYS A 45 6.41 -21.02 -7.06
C LYS A 45 5.38 -19.90 -6.99
N GLU A 46 4.09 -20.23 -6.98
CA GLU A 46 3.01 -19.25 -6.80
C GLU A 46 3.13 -18.54 -5.44
N LEU A 47 3.33 -19.31 -4.36
CA LEU A 47 3.55 -18.77 -3.02
C LEU A 47 4.76 -17.82 -2.99
N GLN A 48 5.89 -18.21 -3.59
CA GLN A 48 7.08 -17.37 -3.68
C GLN A 48 6.81 -16.06 -4.44
N SER A 49 6.07 -16.13 -5.55
CA SER A 49 5.65 -14.95 -6.31
C SER A 49 4.78 -14.02 -5.48
N LEU A 50 3.78 -14.56 -4.77
CA LEU A 50 2.88 -13.78 -3.93
C LEU A 50 3.61 -13.15 -2.73
N GLN A 51 4.55 -13.86 -2.12
CA GLN A 51 5.37 -13.32 -1.02
C GLN A 51 6.27 -12.19 -1.51
N LYS A 52 6.86 -12.34 -2.70
CA LYS A 52 7.64 -11.26 -3.33
C LYS A 52 6.77 -10.03 -3.60
N GLU A 53 5.60 -10.22 -4.20
CA GLU A 53 4.65 -9.14 -4.46
C GLU A 53 4.23 -8.44 -3.16
N LYS A 54 3.89 -9.20 -2.11
CA LYS A 54 3.58 -8.65 -0.79
C LYS A 54 4.71 -7.79 -0.23
N SER A 55 5.95 -8.27 -0.33
CA SER A 55 7.13 -7.53 0.13
C SER A 55 7.33 -6.23 -0.66
N ASP A 56 7.21 -6.29 -1.98
CA ASP A 56 7.36 -5.11 -2.86
C ASP A 56 6.27 -4.07 -2.55
N ARG A 57 5.02 -4.50 -2.38
CA ARG A 57 3.89 -3.63 -2.00
C ARG A 57 4.06 -3.03 -0.61
N LEU A 58 4.52 -3.80 0.37
CA LEU A 58 4.80 -3.28 1.71
C LEU A 58 5.86 -2.18 1.66
N LYS A 59 6.94 -2.39 0.91
CA LYS A 59 7.98 -1.38 0.71
C LYS A 59 7.40 -0.11 0.09
N GLN A 60 6.58 -0.24 -0.95
CA GLN A 60 5.92 0.89 -1.60
C GLN A 60 5.00 1.67 -0.63
N VAL A 61 4.18 0.97 0.15
CA VAL A 61 3.32 1.60 1.18
C VAL A 61 4.16 2.37 2.19
N MET A 62 5.26 1.79 2.67
CA MET A 62 6.15 2.46 3.64
C MET A 62 6.84 3.69 3.06
N GLU A 63 7.27 3.65 1.80
CA GLU A 63 7.87 4.79 1.11
C GLU A 63 6.86 5.94 0.93
N HIS A 64 5.62 5.61 0.52
CA HIS A 64 4.57 6.60 0.42
C HIS A 64 4.17 7.18 1.78
N LEU A 65 4.08 6.37 2.84
CA LEU A 65 3.80 6.86 4.20
C LEU A 65 4.90 7.80 4.71
N SER A 66 6.17 7.46 4.48
CA SER A 66 7.30 8.32 4.84
C SER A 66 7.24 9.67 4.11
N THR A 67 7.00 9.63 2.79
CA THR A 67 6.84 10.84 1.98
C THR A 67 5.66 11.68 2.45
N LEU A 68 4.53 11.04 2.75
CA LEU A 68 3.31 11.69 3.23
C LEU A 68 3.57 12.36 4.59
N HIS A 69 4.30 11.70 5.49
CA HIS A 69 4.66 12.26 6.79
C HIS A 69 5.46 13.56 6.65
N LEU A 70 6.51 13.55 5.84
CA LEU A 70 7.33 14.75 5.57
C LEU A 70 6.52 15.88 4.93
N LEU A 71 5.60 15.56 4.01
CA LEU A 71 4.73 16.56 3.41
C LEU A 71 3.75 17.17 4.43
N CYS A 72 3.16 16.33 5.28
CA CYS A 72 2.28 16.78 6.35
C CYS A 72 3.00 17.71 7.32
N GLU A 73 4.23 17.37 7.73
CA GLU A 73 5.05 18.21 8.60
C GLU A 73 5.35 19.58 7.98
N VAL A 74 5.82 19.60 6.72
CA VAL A 74 6.12 20.85 6.00
C VAL A 74 4.88 21.73 5.78
N LEU A 75 3.71 21.11 5.58
CA LEU A 75 2.47 21.83 5.32
C LEU A 75 1.67 22.18 6.59
N GLY A 76 2.08 21.67 7.75
CA GLY A 76 1.28 21.75 8.98
C GLY A 76 -0.08 21.05 8.85
N VAL A 77 -0.15 19.95 8.11
CA VAL A 77 -1.36 19.12 7.93
C VAL A 77 -1.31 17.93 8.90
N ASP A 78 -2.45 17.51 9.42
CA ASP A 78 -2.53 16.35 10.31
C ASP A 78 -2.26 15.04 9.55
N PHE A 79 -1.12 14.42 9.87
CA PHE A 79 -0.71 13.15 9.27
C PHE A 79 -1.66 12.00 9.61
N LYS A 80 -2.11 11.88 10.86
CA LYS A 80 -2.96 10.77 11.31
C LYS A 80 -4.31 10.83 10.60
N GLN A 81 -4.88 12.02 10.52
CA GLN A 81 -6.14 12.25 9.81
C GLN A 81 -6.00 11.93 8.31
N THR A 82 -4.91 12.40 7.68
CA THR A 82 -4.66 12.14 6.25
C THR A 82 -4.50 10.65 5.96
N VAL A 83 -3.80 9.91 6.83
CA VAL A 83 -3.65 8.44 6.71
C VAL A 83 -4.99 7.74 6.90
N TYR A 84 -5.79 8.16 7.89
CA TYR A 84 -7.11 7.59 8.15
C TYR A 84 -8.07 7.75 6.96
N GLU A 85 -8.02 8.90 6.28
CA GLU A 85 -8.77 9.17 5.04
C GLU A 85 -8.36 8.28 3.87
N VAL A 86 -7.12 7.79 3.84
CA VAL A 86 -6.67 6.80 2.86
C VAL A 86 -7.17 5.42 3.28
N HIS A 87 -6.74 4.92 4.44
CA HIS A 87 -7.22 3.67 5.00
C HIS A 87 -6.84 3.58 6.49
N PRO A 88 -7.78 3.30 7.41
CA PRO A 88 -7.51 3.27 8.85
C PRO A 88 -6.33 2.37 9.26
N SER A 89 -6.22 1.17 8.67
CA SER A 89 -5.15 0.22 9.02
C SER A 89 -3.73 0.70 8.69
N LEU A 90 -3.56 1.76 7.90
CA LEU A 90 -2.24 2.31 7.61
C LEU A 90 -1.67 3.09 8.82
N GLY A 91 -2.52 3.58 9.71
CA GLY A 91 -2.12 4.30 10.92
C GLY A 91 -1.79 3.41 12.11
N GLU A 92 -2.09 2.11 12.02
CA GLU A 92 -1.85 1.15 13.09
C GLU A 92 -0.37 0.67 13.06
N ALA A 93 0.29 0.72 14.22
CA ALA A 93 1.68 0.28 14.36
C ALA A 93 1.81 -1.24 14.20
N ASP A 94 0.90 -1.99 14.83
CA ASP A 94 0.99 -3.45 14.97
C ASP A 94 -0.08 -4.21 14.14
N GLY A 95 -0.86 -3.48 13.33
CA GLY A 95 -1.90 -4.04 12.46
C GLY A 95 -1.39 -4.43 11.08
N SER A 96 -2.07 -5.39 10.44
CA SER A 96 -1.85 -5.72 9.03
C SER A 96 -2.28 -4.53 8.17
N LYS A 97 -1.31 -3.80 7.63
CA LYS A 97 -1.56 -2.72 6.67
C LYS A 97 -2.27 -3.28 5.44
N ASN A 98 -3.28 -2.56 4.95
CA ASN A 98 -3.96 -2.95 3.72
C ASN A 98 -3.00 -2.74 2.53
N LEU A 99 -2.61 -3.82 1.85
CA LEU A 99 -1.66 -3.79 0.73
C LEU A 99 -2.36 -3.93 -0.63
N SER A 100 -3.67 -3.69 -0.70
CA SER A 100 -4.41 -3.69 -1.98
C SER A 100 -3.96 -2.55 -2.91
N ASN A 101 -4.08 -2.77 -4.22
CA ASN A 101 -3.80 -1.74 -5.22
C ASN A 101 -4.57 -0.45 -4.95
N SER A 102 -5.85 -0.55 -4.60
CA SER A 102 -6.68 0.61 -4.31
C SER A 102 -6.14 1.42 -3.12
N THR A 103 -5.58 0.77 -2.10
CA THR A 103 -4.97 1.47 -0.96
C THR A 103 -3.66 2.14 -1.37
N ILE A 104 -2.82 1.46 -2.15
CA ILE A 104 -1.55 2.01 -2.67
C ILE A 104 -1.82 3.23 -3.56
N GLU A 105 -2.78 3.12 -4.49
CA GLU A 105 -3.18 4.20 -5.38
C GLU A 105 -3.73 5.41 -4.62
N ARG A 106 -4.64 5.19 -3.67
CA ARG A 106 -5.17 6.27 -2.82
C ARG A 106 -4.08 6.95 -2.00
N LEU A 107 -3.11 6.18 -1.50
CA LEU A 107 -1.97 6.73 -0.77
C LEU A 107 -1.07 7.58 -1.69
N ALA A 108 -0.79 7.11 -2.91
CA ALA A 108 -0.06 7.88 -3.92
C ALA A 108 -0.82 9.16 -4.32
N SER A 109 -2.14 9.09 -4.48
CA SER A 109 -2.98 10.27 -4.72
C SER A 109 -2.93 11.27 -3.57
N ALA A 110 -2.93 10.82 -2.32
CA ALA A 110 -2.78 11.70 -1.15
C ALA A 110 -1.42 12.40 -1.15
N VAL A 111 -0.34 11.67 -1.46
CA VAL A 111 1.01 12.26 -1.62
C VAL A 111 1.02 13.32 -2.72
N ASN A 112 0.46 13.04 -3.90
CA ASN A 112 0.43 14.00 -5.01
C ASN A 112 -0.39 15.25 -4.67
N ARG A 113 -1.57 15.08 -4.05
CA ARG A 113 -2.39 16.20 -3.58
C ARG A 113 -1.62 17.12 -2.62
N LEU A 114 -0.86 16.56 -1.68
CA LEU A 114 -0.05 17.39 -0.78
C LEU A 114 1.15 18.04 -1.49
N ARG A 115 1.77 17.38 -2.47
CA ARG A 115 2.81 18.01 -3.31
C ARG A 115 2.25 19.21 -4.08
N GLU A 116 1.08 19.08 -4.67
CA GLU A 116 0.40 20.18 -5.37
C GLU A 116 0.07 21.33 -4.42
N LEU A 117 -0.47 21.03 -3.23
CA LEU A 117 -0.74 22.04 -2.20
C LEU A 117 0.53 22.78 -1.78
N LYS A 118 1.66 22.07 -1.64
CA LYS A 118 2.97 22.68 -1.34
C LYS A 118 3.41 23.63 -2.43
N VAL A 119 3.31 23.24 -3.70
CA VAL A 119 3.65 24.10 -4.84
C VAL A 119 2.77 25.34 -4.87
N GLN A 120 1.45 25.18 -4.69
CA GLN A 120 0.51 26.31 -4.66
C GLN A 120 0.81 27.31 -3.54
N ARG A 121 1.13 26.83 -2.34
CA ARG A 121 1.49 27.72 -1.22
C ARG A 121 2.82 28.42 -1.47
N MET A 122 3.80 27.73 -2.04
CA MET A 122 5.08 28.34 -2.40
C MET A 122 4.90 29.44 -3.44
N GLN A 123 4.08 29.22 -4.47
CA GLN A 123 3.80 30.24 -5.48
C GLN A 123 3.15 31.48 -4.84
N LYS A 124 2.14 31.30 -3.98
CA LYS A 124 1.51 32.44 -3.28
C LYS A 124 2.48 33.24 -2.41
N LEU A 125 3.44 32.56 -1.77
CA LEU A 125 4.49 33.22 -0.99
C LEU A 125 5.44 34.01 -1.89
N GLN A 126 5.80 33.47 -3.06
CA GLN A 126 6.62 34.18 -4.04
C GLN A 126 5.89 35.41 -4.59
N ASP A 127 4.63 35.27 -4.99
CA ASP A 127 3.82 36.38 -5.49
C ASP A 127 3.72 37.51 -4.45
N LEU A 128 3.47 37.16 -3.18
CA LEU A 128 3.44 38.13 -2.08
C LEU A 128 4.79 38.82 -1.89
N ALA A 129 5.90 38.07 -1.92
CA ALA A 129 7.24 38.64 -1.79
C ALA A 129 7.56 39.61 -2.94
N SER A 130 7.18 39.26 -4.17
CA SER A 130 7.30 40.14 -5.34
C SER A 130 6.49 41.41 -5.17
N SER A 131 5.21 41.32 -4.76
CA SER A 131 4.39 42.51 -4.50
C SER A 131 4.95 43.38 -3.38
N MET A 132 5.52 42.79 -2.33
CA MET A 132 6.18 43.55 -1.28
C MET A 132 7.38 44.32 -1.83
N LEU A 133 8.26 43.66 -2.60
CA LEU A 133 9.43 44.31 -3.21
C LEU A 133 9.06 45.47 -4.14
N GLU A 134 7.94 45.37 -4.87
CA GLU A 134 7.43 46.46 -5.71
C GLU A 134 6.92 47.68 -4.92
N LEU A 135 6.60 47.50 -3.64
CA LEU A 135 6.14 48.56 -2.73
C LEU A 135 7.28 49.24 -1.95
N TRP A 136 8.52 48.76 -2.07
CA TRP A 136 9.73 49.37 -1.49
C TRP A 136 10.35 50.39 -2.46
#